data_AF-A0A7X8IMS2-F1
#
_entry.id   AF-A0A7X8IMS2-F1
#
_cell.length_a   1.000
_cell.length_b   1.000
_cell.length_c   1.000
_cell.angle_alpha   90.00
_cell.angle_beta   90.00
_cell.angle_gamma   90.00
#
_symmetry.space_group_name_H-M   'P 1'
#
loop_
_entity.id
_entity.type
_entity.pdbx_description
1 polymer ?
#
loop_
_entity_poly.entity_id
_entity_poly.type
_entity_poly.pdbx_seq_one_letter_code
_entity_poly.pdbx_strand_id
1 'polypeptide(L)'
;HLSLPLIALAENDFTSFWGLTRTGEVYLLELPKEKESRALDRIGVATPGRESFVPRQIKQIRLGRGKIHRLQKMIKLTKTDNYKSLAFDGQRFWVTSERVPNSGIFELSTYRQDGTGLRVLPRRPEVAPFSLSYIHNNLMVLDSVHQQLHYYHLTDNLEMVAPVKDNSDTQNKLRLTSRVHPGYLPAGSPASGGIHNLCLLYVGGVGKKEVHRYNPAKLRPLVSYIETNGEIKDFFMDGFLMLAQYSPLLNGRTYGLDLSGESSRQEDWEALFEEYFSPESNLSALDYSVNEAKQDLTASTYRVKVVLMLPTPSYQVRNWDGKGLSLVSPKNRIDVFRWAMQALIDRWKQAKFKNLDLVGFYYMTEQGVWDDPVLHAFPQLCRQFGYRSFAIPGITSSWMTEFTRVGFDCVSLQPSHAFAWNLFRPARYLLKYAGRIAREYGMGIEVELPYEVEKPGGRQKVYDYLEMAKIQGWAGAFKAYFQSYNLIKTLAESKIPEARKLYVELYRFSCLSRRLNQAVIKPSLTSDPYIFYQAQLPSDKRQRLFKINIEGNPGTVVLSRLQFKS
;
A
#
# COMPACT_ATOMS: atom_id res chain seq x y z
N HIS A 1 -42.17 2.07 18.85
CA HIS A 1 -41.77 0.86 19.61
C HIS A 1 -41.20 -0.18 18.66
N LEU A 2 -40.07 -0.80 18.98
CA LEU A 2 -39.50 -1.91 18.20
C LEU A 2 -40.26 -3.20 18.54
N SER A 3 -40.67 -3.96 17.52
CA SER A 3 -41.35 -5.25 17.67
C SER A 3 -40.41 -6.37 18.13
N LEU A 4 -39.11 -6.24 17.84
CA LEU A 4 -38.05 -7.17 18.23
C LEU A 4 -36.81 -6.40 18.71
N PRO A 5 -36.01 -6.95 19.64
CA PRO A 5 -34.78 -6.31 20.10
C PRO A 5 -33.75 -6.21 18.97
N LEU A 6 -33.07 -5.07 18.90
CA LEU A 6 -31.88 -4.91 18.07
C LEU A 6 -30.73 -5.71 18.70
N ILE A 7 -30.02 -6.47 17.87
CA ILE A 7 -28.88 -7.29 18.27
C ILE A 7 -27.54 -6.71 17.81
N ALA A 8 -27.56 -5.79 16.84
CA ALA A 8 -26.37 -5.13 16.30
C ALA A 8 -26.72 -3.73 15.79
N LEU A 9 -25.73 -2.83 15.84
CA LEU A 9 -25.81 -1.46 15.35
C LEU A 9 -24.67 -1.19 14.36
N ALA A 10 -24.92 -0.37 13.35
CA ALA A 10 -23.90 0.12 12.41
C ALA A 10 -24.06 1.63 12.21
N GLU A 11 -22.96 2.37 12.22
CA GLU A 11 -22.97 3.81 11.94
C GLU A 11 -23.46 4.08 10.51
N ASN A 12 -24.28 5.13 10.34
CA ASN A 12 -24.72 5.62 9.03
C ASN A 12 -24.12 6.99 8.74
N ASP A 13 -24.36 7.95 9.64
CA ASP A 13 -23.79 9.30 9.62
C ASP A 13 -23.77 9.91 11.03
N PHE A 14 -23.35 11.18 11.13
CA PHE A 14 -23.26 11.92 12.40
C PHE A 14 -24.58 12.03 13.19
N THR A 15 -25.72 11.79 12.54
CA THR A 15 -27.06 11.95 13.12
C THR A 15 -27.90 10.69 13.03
N SER A 16 -27.35 9.56 12.60
CA SER A 16 -28.14 8.34 12.44
C SER A 16 -27.29 7.06 12.44
N PHE A 17 -27.93 5.96 12.79
CA PHE A 17 -27.33 4.63 12.77
C PHE A 17 -28.36 3.57 12.37
N TRP A 18 -27.87 2.50 11.76
CA TRP A 18 -28.65 1.32 11.40
C TRP A 18 -28.70 0.35 12.58
N GLY A 19 -29.84 -0.31 12.76
CA GLY A 19 -30.03 -1.37 13.74
C GLY A 19 -30.58 -2.64 13.09
N LEU A 20 -30.05 -3.80 13.46
CA LEU A 20 -30.48 -5.11 12.95
C LEU A 20 -31.13 -5.95 14.06
N THR A 21 -32.24 -6.62 13.74
CA THR A 21 -32.84 -7.66 14.58
C THR A 21 -32.34 -9.05 14.20
N ARG A 22 -32.51 -10.02 15.11
CA ARG A 22 -32.10 -11.41 14.90
C ARG A 22 -32.76 -12.10 13.69
N THR A 23 -33.93 -11.60 13.29
CA THR A 23 -34.75 -12.09 12.16
C THR A 23 -34.53 -11.30 10.86
N GLY A 24 -33.55 -10.40 10.83
CA GLY A 24 -33.14 -9.71 9.62
C GLY A 24 -33.89 -8.41 9.31
N GLU A 25 -34.59 -7.84 10.28
CA GLU A 25 -35.22 -6.51 10.11
C GLU A 25 -34.18 -5.43 10.37
N VAL A 26 -34.02 -4.51 9.43
CA VAL A 26 -33.10 -3.38 9.52
C VAL A 26 -33.88 -2.07 9.70
N TYR A 27 -33.48 -1.31 10.71
CA TYR A 27 -34.07 -0.04 11.10
C TYR A 27 -33.06 1.08 10.94
N LEU A 28 -33.49 2.25 10.46
CA LEU A 28 -32.74 3.48 10.60
C LEU A 28 -33.20 4.21 11.86
N LEU A 29 -32.25 4.55 12.72
CA LEU A 29 -32.48 5.29 13.96
C LEU A 29 -31.85 6.68 13.80
N GLU A 30 -32.69 7.71 13.84
CA GLU A 30 -32.26 9.11 13.74
C GLU A 30 -32.13 9.72 15.13
N LEU A 31 -30.98 10.34 15.38
CA LEU A 31 -30.68 11.17 16.54
C LEU A 31 -31.23 12.58 16.32
N PRO A 32 -31.60 13.31 17.39
CA PRO A 32 -32.10 14.67 17.26
C PRO A 32 -31.03 15.60 16.68
N LYS A 33 -31.41 16.41 15.68
CA LYS A 33 -30.54 17.45 15.09
C LYS A 33 -30.25 18.52 16.14
N GLU A 34 -28.98 18.90 16.29
CA GLU A 34 -28.51 19.83 17.32
C GLU A 34 -29.28 21.16 17.33
N LYS A 35 -30.19 21.31 18.29
CA LYS A 35 -30.48 22.60 18.95
C LYS A 35 -30.57 22.52 20.48
N GLU A 36 -30.22 21.39 21.10
CA GLU A 36 -30.26 21.21 22.56
C GLU A 36 -28.95 20.66 23.18
N SER A 37 -27.78 20.89 22.58
CA SER A 37 -26.48 20.37 23.07
C SER A 37 -25.61 21.39 23.83
N ARG A 38 -26.16 22.46 24.42
CA ARG A 38 -25.38 23.40 25.25
C ARG A 38 -25.00 22.87 26.66
N ALA A 39 -25.13 21.57 26.94
CA ALA A 39 -24.98 21.02 28.29
C ALA A 39 -23.98 19.85 28.45
N LEU A 40 -23.10 19.58 27.48
CA LEU A 40 -22.15 18.46 27.55
C LEU A 40 -20.66 18.84 27.70
N ASP A 41 -20.37 20.11 28.01
CA ASP A 41 -18.99 20.60 28.26
C ASP A 41 -18.37 20.15 29.60
N ARG A 42 -19.01 19.24 30.34
CA ARG A 42 -18.43 18.68 31.56
C ARG A 42 -18.87 17.24 31.70
N ILE A 43 -17.96 16.30 31.47
CA ILE A 43 -17.68 15.18 32.38
C ILE A 43 -16.34 14.58 31.96
N GLY A 44 -15.45 14.52 32.94
CA GLY A 44 -14.07 14.10 32.78
C GLY A 44 -13.89 12.59 32.65
N VAL A 45 -12.67 12.27 32.26
CA VAL A 45 -12.01 10.96 32.24
C VAL A 45 -12.25 10.18 33.54
N ALA A 46 -12.52 8.88 33.44
CA ALA A 46 -12.34 7.92 34.53
C ALA A 46 -11.59 6.67 34.04
N THR A 47 -10.50 6.37 34.74
CA THR A 47 -9.57 5.23 34.61
C THR A 47 -10.17 3.89 35.09
N PRO A 48 -9.51 2.74 34.82
CA PRO A 48 -10.15 1.42 34.72
C PRO A 48 -10.21 0.64 36.04
N GLY A 49 -11.25 -0.19 36.20
CA GLY A 49 -11.40 -1.15 37.29
C GLY A 49 -12.23 -2.36 36.88
N ARG A 50 -11.69 -3.55 37.23
CA ARG A 50 -12.23 -4.92 37.10
C ARG A 50 -13.76 -5.03 37.08
N GLU A 51 -14.31 -5.74 36.08
CA GLU A 51 -15.13 -6.96 36.27
C GLU A 51 -15.62 -7.51 34.90
N SER A 52 -15.61 -8.83 34.80
CA SER A 52 -15.99 -9.66 33.67
C SER A 52 -17.42 -9.44 33.20
N PHE A 53 -17.62 -9.12 31.91
CA PHE A 53 -18.96 -9.05 31.30
C PHE A 53 -19.27 -10.30 30.46
N VAL A 54 -20.08 -11.19 31.04
CA VAL A 54 -20.90 -12.17 30.30
C VAL A 54 -22.23 -11.46 29.96
N PRO A 55 -22.68 -11.38 28.69
CA PRO A 55 -23.92 -10.67 28.39
C PRO A 55 -25.14 -11.55 28.72
N ARG A 56 -25.83 -11.22 29.82
CA ARG A 56 -27.24 -11.60 30.00
C ARG A 56 -28.12 -10.71 29.12
N GLN A 57 -29.20 -11.31 28.60
CA GLN A 57 -30.20 -10.75 27.70
C GLN A 57 -30.46 -9.24 27.90
N ILE A 58 -30.16 -8.45 26.87
CA ILE A 58 -30.44 -7.02 26.83
C ILE A 58 -31.95 -6.83 26.57
N LYS A 59 -32.73 -6.70 27.64
CA LYS A 59 -34.05 -6.04 27.59
C LYS A 59 -33.86 -4.62 28.12
N GLN A 60 -34.08 -3.64 27.24
CA GLN A 60 -33.92 -2.19 27.41
C GLN A 60 -32.49 -1.63 27.33
N ILE A 61 -32.21 -0.99 26.19
CA ILE A 61 -31.14 0.00 26.06
C ILE A 61 -31.64 1.31 26.65
N ARG A 62 -31.15 1.72 27.83
CA ARG A 62 -31.22 3.12 28.27
C ARG A 62 -29.96 3.84 27.78
N LEU A 63 -30.03 4.42 26.59
CA LEU A 63 -29.06 5.38 26.11
C LEU A 63 -29.16 6.65 26.97
N GLY A 64 -28.02 7.14 27.46
CA GLY A 64 -27.95 8.36 28.25
C GLY A 64 -28.60 9.54 27.51
N ARG A 65 -29.71 10.04 28.05
CA ARG A 65 -30.40 11.32 27.78
C ARG A 65 -30.59 11.80 26.32
N GLY A 66 -30.35 10.97 25.30
CA GLY A 66 -30.74 11.24 23.91
C GLY A 66 -32.05 10.52 23.58
N LYS A 67 -33.13 11.27 23.31
CA LYS A 67 -34.37 10.68 22.78
C LYS A 67 -34.15 10.32 21.31
N ILE A 68 -34.34 9.06 20.93
CA ILE A 68 -34.43 8.66 19.52
C ILE A 68 -35.61 9.42 18.91
N HIS A 69 -35.34 10.26 17.93
CA HIS A 69 -36.32 11.20 17.39
C HIS A 69 -37.23 10.53 16.36
N ARG A 70 -36.68 9.61 15.56
CA ARG A 70 -37.43 8.87 14.53
C ARG A 70 -36.85 7.47 14.35
N LEU A 71 -37.75 6.49 14.24
CA LEU A 71 -37.43 5.10 13.94
C LEU A 71 -38.14 4.72 12.65
N GLN A 72 -37.38 4.38 11.60
CA GLN A 72 -37.94 3.91 10.34
C GLN A 72 -37.55 2.45 10.13
N LYS A 73 -38.55 1.56 10.04
CA LYS A 73 -38.32 0.19 9.57
C LYS A 73 -38.13 0.28 8.06
N MET A 74 -36.92 0.01 7.59
CA MET A 74 -36.60 0.23 6.20
C MET A 74 -36.71 -1.06 5.40
N ILE A 75 -36.13 -2.15 5.89
CA ILE A 75 -35.80 -3.30 5.03
C ILE A 75 -35.89 -4.63 5.80
N LYS A 76 -36.14 -5.73 5.08
CA LYS A 76 -35.96 -7.11 5.57
C LYS A 76 -34.94 -7.85 4.70
N LEU A 77 -33.93 -8.45 5.33
CA LEU A 77 -32.90 -9.25 4.65
C LEU A 77 -33.43 -10.65 4.29
N THR A 78 -33.26 -11.09 3.05
CA THR A 78 -34.09 -12.14 2.42
C THR A 78 -33.59 -13.59 2.51
N LYS A 79 -32.67 -13.96 3.41
CA LYS A 79 -32.02 -15.29 3.30
C LYS A 79 -31.88 -16.17 4.55
N THR A 80 -31.93 -15.65 5.77
CA THR A 80 -31.67 -16.46 6.99
C THR A 80 -32.31 -15.87 8.25
N ASP A 81 -32.65 -16.72 9.23
CA ASP A 81 -32.89 -16.34 10.63
C ASP A 81 -31.65 -16.70 11.48
N ASN A 82 -31.30 -15.85 12.46
CA ASN A 82 -30.05 -15.85 13.26
C ASN A 82 -28.89 -15.00 12.73
N TYR A 83 -29.15 -13.74 12.41
CA TYR A 83 -28.07 -12.76 12.28
C TYR A 83 -27.38 -12.51 13.63
N LYS A 84 -26.13 -12.05 13.59
CA LYS A 84 -25.30 -11.78 14.78
C LYS A 84 -24.71 -10.39 14.80
N SER A 85 -24.39 -9.84 13.63
CA SER A 85 -23.68 -8.57 13.51
C SER A 85 -24.10 -7.81 12.26
N LEU A 86 -23.88 -6.50 12.27
CA LEU A 86 -24.23 -5.58 11.19
C LEU A 86 -23.09 -4.57 10.99
N ALA A 87 -22.73 -4.32 9.73
CA ALA A 87 -21.91 -3.21 9.31
C ALA A 87 -22.52 -2.56 8.04
N PHE A 88 -22.23 -1.29 7.83
CA PHE A 88 -22.76 -0.53 6.69
C PHE A 88 -21.65 0.28 6.04
N ASP A 89 -21.44 0.11 4.74
CA ASP A 89 -20.29 0.69 4.02
C ASP A 89 -20.60 2.02 3.31
N GLY A 90 -21.80 2.57 3.51
CA GLY A 90 -22.33 3.71 2.76
C GLY A 90 -23.24 3.31 1.60
N GLN A 91 -23.23 2.04 1.16
CA GLN A 91 -24.05 1.54 0.04
C GLN A 91 -24.70 0.17 0.31
N ARG A 92 -24.10 -0.65 1.16
CA ARG A 92 -24.46 -2.06 1.38
C ARG A 92 -24.41 -2.41 2.86
N PHE A 93 -25.27 -3.35 3.22
CA PHE A 93 -25.24 -4.00 4.53
C PHE A 93 -24.37 -5.26 4.49
N TRP A 94 -23.50 -5.37 5.48
CA TRP A 94 -22.68 -6.54 5.75
C TRP A 94 -23.20 -7.18 7.02
N VAL A 95 -23.50 -8.47 6.97
CA VAL A 95 -24.05 -9.19 8.11
C VAL A 95 -23.40 -10.56 8.25
N THR A 96 -23.13 -10.96 9.49
CA THR A 96 -22.89 -12.37 9.78
C THR A 96 -24.17 -13.04 10.25
N SER A 97 -24.42 -14.25 9.76
CA SER A 97 -25.48 -15.12 10.24
C SER A 97 -24.92 -16.48 10.61
N GLU A 98 -25.63 -17.13 11.53
CA GLU A 98 -25.32 -18.48 11.97
C GLU A 98 -26.40 -19.42 11.43
N ARG A 99 -26.03 -20.32 10.51
CA ARG A 99 -27.02 -21.16 9.83
C ARG A 99 -27.73 -22.14 10.78
N VAL A 100 -27.01 -22.60 11.79
CA VAL A 100 -27.52 -23.42 12.90
C VAL A 100 -27.20 -22.70 14.21
N PRO A 101 -28.20 -22.30 15.00
CA PRO A 101 -27.94 -21.55 16.24
C PRO A 101 -27.02 -22.32 17.19
N ASN A 102 -25.99 -21.63 17.70
CA ASN A 102 -24.95 -22.14 18.59
C ASN A 102 -24.01 -23.21 17.98
N SER A 103 -23.90 -23.27 16.66
CA SER A 103 -22.91 -24.12 15.97
C SER A 103 -21.51 -23.53 15.94
N GLY A 104 -21.35 -22.21 16.14
CA GLY A 104 -20.08 -21.51 15.96
C GLY A 104 -19.67 -21.37 14.49
N ILE A 105 -20.54 -21.72 13.54
CA ILE A 105 -20.28 -21.65 12.10
C ILE A 105 -21.01 -20.43 11.52
N PHE A 106 -20.22 -19.46 11.03
CA PHE A 106 -20.73 -18.18 10.56
C PHE A 106 -20.62 -18.03 9.04
N GLU A 107 -21.62 -17.37 8.44
CA GLU A 107 -21.62 -16.96 7.04
C GLU A 107 -21.62 -15.42 6.96
N LEU A 108 -20.70 -14.85 6.16
CA LEU A 108 -20.67 -13.41 5.90
C LEU A 108 -21.41 -13.13 4.58
N SER A 109 -22.45 -12.30 4.66
CA SER A 109 -23.31 -11.97 3.53
C SER A 109 -23.41 -10.47 3.31
N THR A 110 -23.57 -10.07 2.06
CA THR A 110 -23.77 -8.67 1.66
C THR A 110 -25.16 -8.46 1.06
N TYR A 111 -25.78 -7.34 1.38
CA TYR A 111 -27.11 -6.95 0.93
C TYR A 111 -27.09 -5.50 0.45
N ARG A 112 -27.92 -5.19 -0.55
CA ARG A 112 -28.22 -3.80 -0.91
C ARG A 112 -29.05 -3.12 0.17
N GLN A 113 -29.13 -1.80 0.09
CA GLN A 113 -30.04 -1.00 0.89
C GLN A 113 -31.52 -1.28 0.64
N ASP A 114 -31.90 -2.06 -0.38
CA ASP A 114 -33.29 -2.51 -0.58
C ASP A 114 -33.54 -3.90 0.04
N GLY A 115 -32.52 -4.52 0.64
CA GLY A 115 -32.60 -5.87 1.24
C GLY A 115 -32.32 -7.01 0.27
N THR A 116 -31.99 -6.70 -0.98
CA THR A 116 -31.59 -7.70 -1.98
C THR A 116 -30.23 -8.27 -1.63
N GLY A 117 -30.16 -9.60 -1.43
CA GLY A 117 -28.90 -10.28 -1.19
C GLY A 117 -27.99 -10.26 -2.42
N LEU A 118 -26.76 -9.80 -2.24
CA LEU A 118 -25.76 -9.64 -3.30
C LEU A 118 -24.82 -10.84 -3.39
N ARG A 119 -24.14 -11.15 -2.28
CA ARG A 119 -23.09 -12.17 -2.25
C ARG A 119 -23.02 -12.81 -0.87
N VAL A 120 -22.76 -14.11 -0.85
CA VAL A 120 -22.35 -14.87 0.34
C VAL A 120 -20.87 -15.20 0.17
N LEU A 121 -20.04 -14.87 1.15
CA LEU A 121 -18.61 -15.15 1.15
C LEU A 121 -18.36 -16.55 1.74
N PRO A 122 -17.37 -17.30 1.22
CA PRO A 122 -17.17 -18.70 1.58
C PRO A 122 -16.80 -18.90 3.06
N ARG A 123 -17.19 -20.07 3.59
CA ARG A 123 -17.03 -20.49 4.98
C ARG A 123 -15.56 -20.66 5.37
N ARG A 124 -15.19 -20.25 6.58
CA ARG A 124 -13.92 -20.61 7.22
C ARG A 124 -14.17 -21.02 8.68
N PRO A 125 -14.02 -22.31 9.06
CA PRO A 125 -14.21 -22.78 10.43
C PRO A 125 -13.25 -22.12 11.44
N GLU A 126 -12.14 -21.57 10.95
CA GLU A 126 -11.07 -20.98 11.77
C GLU A 126 -11.37 -19.55 12.24
N VAL A 127 -12.50 -18.94 11.84
CA VAL A 127 -12.81 -17.53 12.11
C VAL A 127 -14.24 -17.37 12.62
N ALA A 128 -14.40 -17.07 13.92
CA ALA A 128 -15.69 -16.77 14.54
C ALA A 128 -15.92 -15.26 14.64
N PRO A 129 -16.63 -14.60 13.70
CA PRO A 129 -16.89 -13.17 13.75
C PRO A 129 -17.83 -12.78 14.90
N PHE A 130 -17.27 -12.17 15.95
CA PHE A 130 -18.02 -11.72 17.13
C PHE A 130 -18.70 -10.35 16.97
N SER A 131 -18.14 -9.44 16.17
CA SER A 131 -18.72 -8.12 15.86
C SER A 131 -18.26 -7.65 14.49
N LEU A 132 -19.09 -6.93 13.74
CA LEU A 132 -18.68 -6.21 12.53
C LEU A 132 -18.72 -4.71 12.83
N SER A 133 -17.72 -3.97 12.36
CA SER A 133 -17.77 -2.52 12.31
C SER A 133 -17.16 -2.09 10.99
N TYR A 134 -17.81 -1.16 10.29
CA TYR A 134 -17.25 -0.53 9.11
C TYR A 134 -16.63 0.78 9.53
N ILE A 135 -15.35 0.74 9.85
CA ILE A 135 -14.55 1.94 9.99
C ILE A 135 -13.61 1.88 8.82
N HIS A 136 -13.84 2.72 7.82
CA HIS A 136 -12.82 3.00 6.83
C HIS A 136 -12.38 1.70 6.08
N ASN A 137 -13.21 1.11 5.21
CA ASN A 137 -12.89 -0.05 4.33
C ASN A 137 -12.39 -1.37 4.99
N ASN A 138 -12.54 -1.53 6.31
CA ASN A 138 -11.99 -2.67 7.00
C ASN A 138 -13.01 -3.37 7.90
N LEU A 139 -12.83 -4.68 8.04
CA LEU A 139 -13.57 -5.54 8.93
C LEU A 139 -12.72 -5.82 10.17
N MET A 140 -13.19 -5.39 11.34
CA MET A 140 -12.66 -5.84 12.62
C MET A 140 -13.31 -7.15 13.00
N VAL A 141 -12.53 -8.17 13.32
CA VAL A 141 -13.03 -9.48 13.77
C VAL A 141 -12.33 -9.83 15.06
N LEU A 142 -13.09 -10.08 16.12
CA LEU A 142 -12.57 -10.62 17.38
C LEU A 142 -12.71 -12.13 17.33
N ASP A 143 -11.59 -12.85 17.30
CA ASP A 143 -11.53 -14.31 17.36
C ASP A 143 -11.75 -14.79 18.79
N SER A 144 -12.81 -15.58 18.98
CA SER A 144 -13.15 -16.16 20.27
C SER A 144 -12.28 -17.35 20.67
N VAL A 145 -11.62 -18.03 19.72
CA VAL A 145 -10.79 -19.22 19.97
C VAL A 145 -9.44 -18.81 20.54
N HIS A 146 -8.78 -17.82 19.95
CA HIS A 146 -7.48 -17.34 20.43
C HIS A 146 -7.55 -16.03 21.23
N GLN A 147 -8.74 -15.43 21.38
CA GLN A 147 -8.98 -14.16 22.09
C GLN A 147 -8.19 -12.98 21.48
N GLN A 148 -8.18 -12.89 20.15
CA GLN A 148 -7.40 -11.88 19.40
C GLN A 148 -8.27 -10.99 18.53
N LEU A 149 -7.80 -9.76 18.29
CA LEU A 149 -8.46 -8.79 17.42
C LEU A 149 -7.77 -8.75 16.06
N HIS A 150 -8.52 -9.03 15.00
CA HIS A 150 -8.07 -9.04 13.61
C HIS A 150 -8.58 -7.81 12.86
N TYR A 151 -7.75 -7.30 11.94
CA TYR A 151 -8.08 -6.20 11.05
C TYR A 151 -7.98 -6.68 9.61
N TYR A 152 -9.09 -6.64 8.88
CA TYR A 152 -9.15 -7.16 7.52
C TYR A 152 -9.52 -6.10 6.51
N HIS A 153 -8.74 -5.98 5.44
CA HIS A 153 -9.08 -5.12 4.31
C HIS A 153 -10.02 -5.88 3.36
N LEU A 154 -11.14 -5.29 2.97
CA LEU A 154 -12.21 -5.99 2.23
C LEU A 154 -11.83 -6.47 0.82
N THR A 155 -10.69 -6.02 0.28
CA THR A 155 -10.11 -6.46 -1.01
C THR A 155 -9.03 -7.54 -0.86
N ASP A 156 -8.78 -7.99 0.38
CA ASP A 156 -7.78 -8.98 0.74
C ASP A 156 -8.42 -10.10 1.58
N ASN A 157 -7.82 -11.28 1.65
CA ASN A 157 -8.37 -12.32 2.51
C ASN A 157 -8.21 -12.00 3.99
N LEU A 158 -9.12 -12.61 4.74
CA LEU A 158 -9.20 -12.66 6.17
C LEU A 158 -8.04 -13.46 6.83
N GLU A 159 -6.81 -13.40 6.28
CA GLU A 159 -5.69 -14.23 6.75
C GLU A 159 -4.67 -13.49 7.62
N MET A 160 -3.93 -14.26 8.41
CA MET A 160 -3.03 -13.80 9.48
C MET A 160 -1.84 -12.99 8.92
N VAL A 161 -1.57 -11.81 9.51
CA VAL A 161 -0.54 -10.84 9.04
C VAL A 161 0.90 -11.33 9.32
N ALA A 162 1.07 -12.38 10.12
CA ALA A 162 2.34 -13.09 10.30
C ALA A 162 2.08 -14.53 10.77
N PRO A 163 2.78 -15.56 10.26
CA PRO A 163 2.71 -16.89 10.85
C PRO A 163 3.40 -16.90 12.22
N VAL A 164 2.73 -17.42 13.25
CA VAL A 164 3.46 -18.05 14.37
C VAL A 164 3.91 -19.40 13.83
N LYS A 165 5.23 -19.65 13.79
CA LYS A 165 5.74 -20.99 13.46
C LYS A 165 5.01 -22.03 14.31
N ASP A 166 4.51 -23.05 13.64
CA ASP A 166 3.95 -24.22 14.28
C ASP A 166 5.06 -24.90 15.10
N ASN A 167 4.91 -24.91 16.44
CA ASN A 167 5.87 -25.50 17.36
C ASN A 167 5.57 -26.99 17.50
N SER A 168 5.82 -27.78 16.46
CA SER A 168 5.81 -29.23 16.57
C SER A 168 7.08 -29.80 17.24
N ASP A 169 8.10 -28.97 17.51
CA ASP A 169 9.30 -29.37 18.26
C ASP A 169 9.20 -29.05 19.76
N THR A 170 9.01 -30.08 20.56
CA THR A 170 8.67 -30.06 21.99
C THR A 170 9.84 -29.74 22.94
N GLN A 171 10.93 -29.13 22.48
CA GLN A 171 12.09 -28.86 23.36
C GLN A 171 12.68 -27.45 23.36
N ASN A 172 12.08 -26.46 22.70
CA ASN A 172 12.51 -25.08 22.85
C ASN A 172 11.41 -24.20 23.43
N LYS A 173 11.56 -23.84 24.72
CA LYS A 173 10.76 -22.83 25.42
C LYS A 173 10.60 -21.60 24.53
N LEU A 174 9.34 -21.23 24.26
CA LEU A 174 8.91 -20.01 23.58
C LEU A 174 9.81 -18.82 23.95
N ARG A 175 10.63 -18.35 23.00
CA ARG A 175 11.10 -16.98 23.00
C ARG A 175 10.25 -16.19 22.01
N LEU A 176 9.40 -15.31 22.53
CA LEU A 176 8.77 -14.23 21.80
C LEU A 176 9.85 -13.27 21.26
N THR A 177 10.47 -13.62 20.15
CA THR A 177 11.40 -12.77 19.40
C THR A 177 10.83 -12.65 17.98
N SER A 178 9.87 -11.77 17.66
CA SER A 178 9.86 -10.32 17.88
C SER A 178 8.43 -9.79 18.00
N ARG A 179 8.09 -9.13 19.12
CA ARG A 179 6.88 -8.30 19.28
C ARG A 179 7.08 -6.92 18.62
N VAL A 180 7.37 -6.87 17.32
CA VAL A 180 7.60 -5.60 16.60
C VAL A 180 6.65 -5.54 15.41
N HIS A 181 5.78 -4.52 15.42
CA HIS A 181 4.92 -4.19 14.29
C HIS A 181 5.78 -4.01 13.03
N PRO A 182 5.41 -4.55 11.85
CA PRO A 182 6.26 -4.53 10.65
C PRO A 182 6.77 -3.13 10.29
N GLY A 183 5.90 -2.11 10.43
CA GLY A 183 6.26 -0.72 10.14
C GLY A 183 6.31 -0.49 8.64
N TYR A 184 6.93 0.60 8.19
CA TYR A 184 7.16 0.81 6.76
C TYR A 184 8.44 0.10 6.30
N LEU A 185 8.50 -0.29 5.03
CA LEU A 185 9.72 -0.86 4.44
C LEU A 185 10.91 0.11 4.62
N PRO A 186 11.97 -0.28 5.32
CA PRO A 186 13.10 0.62 5.55
C PRO A 186 13.86 0.91 4.25
N ALA A 187 14.11 2.19 3.98
CA ALA A 187 14.92 2.64 2.87
C ALA A 187 16.39 2.20 3.04
N GLY A 188 17.04 1.81 1.94
CA GLY A 188 18.44 1.38 1.95
C GLY A 188 18.69 0.02 2.60
N SER A 189 17.64 -0.72 2.95
CA SER A 189 17.77 -2.01 3.62
C SER A 189 18.19 -3.13 2.66
N PRO A 190 18.68 -4.27 3.18
CA PRO A 190 18.93 -5.45 2.34
C PRO A 190 17.68 -5.91 1.57
N ALA A 191 16.48 -5.71 2.12
CA ALA A 191 15.22 -6.09 1.49
C ALA A 191 14.94 -5.27 0.21
N SER A 192 15.23 -3.96 0.23
CA SER A 192 15.13 -3.08 -0.94
C SER A 192 16.34 -3.15 -1.89
N GLY A 193 17.27 -4.10 -1.69
CA GLY A 193 18.52 -4.14 -2.45
C GLY A 193 19.43 -2.93 -2.23
N GLY A 194 19.29 -2.24 -1.09
CA GLY A 194 20.02 -1.01 -0.80
C GLY A 194 19.44 0.26 -1.43
N ILE A 195 18.24 0.19 -2.02
CA ILE A 195 17.56 1.32 -2.65
C ILE A 195 16.81 2.14 -1.61
N HIS A 196 16.88 3.46 -1.71
CA HIS A 196 16.04 4.38 -0.94
C HIS A 196 14.86 4.91 -1.76
N ASN A 197 15.12 5.32 -3.00
CA ASN A 197 14.17 5.94 -3.91
C ASN A 197 14.28 5.25 -5.29
N LEU A 198 13.27 4.45 -5.63
CA LEU A 198 13.15 3.72 -6.88
C LEU A 198 12.36 4.57 -7.89
N CYS A 199 12.94 4.90 -9.04
CA CYS A 199 12.25 5.60 -10.12
C CYS A 199 11.79 4.61 -11.20
N LEU A 200 10.50 4.67 -11.58
CA LEU A 200 9.94 3.82 -12.63
C LEU A 200 10.22 4.41 -14.01
N LEU A 201 10.80 3.60 -14.89
CA LEU A 201 11.18 3.96 -16.25
C LEU A 201 10.44 3.07 -17.27
N TYR A 202 9.32 3.57 -17.80
CA TYR A 202 8.54 2.87 -18.83
C TYR A 202 9.28 2.85 -20.18
N VAL A 203 9.79 1.69 -20.59
CA VAL A 203 10.43 1.42 -21.89
C VAL A 203 9.51 0.56 -22.78
N GLY A 204 9.91 0.32 -24.02
CA GLY A 204 9.19 -0.59 -24.92
C GLY A 204 7.97 0.06 -25.57
N GLY A 205 6.95 -0.74 -25.91
CA GLY A 205 5.81 -0.27 -26.68
C GLY A 205 4.89 0.68 -25.91
N VAL A 206 4.50 1.79 -26.55
CA VAL A 206 3.38 2.64 -26.15
C VAL A 206 2.12 2.16 -26.89
N GLY A 207 1.53 1.07 -26.39
CA GLY A 207 0.51 0.32 -27.10
C GLY A 207 1.06 -0.20 -28.43
N LYS A 208 0.43 0.17 -29.56
CA LYS A 208 0.86 -0.17 -30.92
C LYS A 208 1.54 0.99 -31.67
N LYS A 209 1.78 2.12 -30.99
CA LYS A 209 2.10 3.39 -31.67
C LYS A 209 3.59 3.56 -31.94
N GLU A 210 4.41 3.44 -30.90
CA GLU A 210 5.83 3.73 -30.95
C GLU A 210 6.58 2.99 -29.83
N VAL A 211 7.89 2.89 -29.96
CA VAL A 211 8.78 2.37 -28.91
C VAL A 211 9.38 3.53 -28.13
N HIS A 212 9.10 3.61 -26.84
CA HIS A 212 9.67 4.61 -25.96
C HIS A 212 11.02 4.15 -25.41
N ARG A 213 12.02 5.04 -25.51
CA ARG A 213 13.37 4.86 -24.97
C ARG A 213 13.80 6.01 -24.08
N TYR A 214 14.65 5.71 -23.11
CA TYR A 214 15.36 6.72 -22.33
C TYR A 214 16.72 7.03 -22.95
N ASN A 215 17.03 8.32 -23.10
CA ASN A 215 18.34 8.83 -23.46
C ASN A 215 18.92 9.65 -22.29
N PRO A 216 20.20 10.08 -22.35
CA PRO A 216 20.81 10.82 -21.25
C PRO A 216 20.04 12.08 -20.84
N ALA A 217 19.46 12.82 -21.79
CA ALA A 217 18.68 14.02 -21.49
C ALA A 217 17.43 13.74 -20.64
N LYS A 218 16.79 12.57 -20.83
CA LYS A 218 15.64 12.16 -20.00
C LYS A 218 16.07 11.70 -18.61
N LEU A 219 17.25 11.09 -18.50
CA LEU A 219 17.73 10.46 -17.26
C LEU A 219 18.47 11.42 -16.35
N ARG A 220 19.16 12.44 -16.89
CA ARG A 220 19.95 13.42 -16.12
C ARG A 220 19.17 14.03 -14.93
N PRO A 221 17.93 14.55 -15.09
CA PRO A 221 17.18 15.13 -13.96
C PRO A 221 16.59 14.09 -13.00
N LEU A 222 16.70 12.79 -13.30
CA LEU A 222 16.30 11.68 -12.42
C LEU A 222 17.50 11.15 -11.62
N VAL A 223 18.66 11.06 -12.26
CA VAL A 223 19.93 10.64 -11.63
C VAL A 223 20.46 11.72 -10.70
N SER A 224 20.32 12.99 -11.11
CA SER A 224 20.91 14.13 -10.42
C SER A 224 19.88 15.19 -10.06
N TYR A 225 20.13 15.88 -8.97
CA TYR A 225 19.50 17.16 -8.67
C TYR A 225 20.22 18.26 -9.45
N ILE A 226 19.49 18.88 -10.38
CA ILE A 226 19.98 19.93 -11.26
C ILE A 226 19.39 21.27 -10.80
N GLU A 227 20.23 22.26 -10.54
CA GLU A 227 19.83 23.63 -10.19
C GLU A 227 19.28 24.41 -11.39
N THR A 228 18.69 25.58 -11.16
CA THR A 228 18.13 26.42 -12.24
C THR A 228 19.18 26.92 -13.24
N ASN A 229 20.44 26.99 -12.82
CA ASN A 229 21.59 27.34 -13.68
C ASN A 229 22.13 26.14 -14.49
N GLY A 230 21.54 24.94 -14.35
CA GLY A 230 21.98 23.72 -15.04
C GLY A 230 23.07 22.91 -14.31
N GLU A 231 23.55 23.39 -13.17
CA GLU A 231 24.59 22.74 -12.38
C GLU A 231 24.05 21.50 -11.64
N ILE A 232 24.82 20.41 -11.66
CA ILE A 232 24.54 19.21 -10.86
C ILE A 232 25.02 19.46 -9.41
N LYS A 233 24.10 19.36 -8.44
CA LYS A 233 24.41 19.63 -7.01
C LYS A 233 24.42 18.39 -6.11
N ASP A 234 23.69 17.34 -6.48
CA ASP A 234 23.67 16.07 -5.73
C ASP A 234 23.09 14.96 -6.61
N PHE A 235 23.19 13.71 -6.16
CA PHE A 235 22.41 12.60 -6.67
C PHE A 235 20.95 12.68 -6.20
N PHE A 236 20.02 12.28 -7.05
CA PHE A 236 18.58 12.33 -6.74
C PHE A 236 18.02 10.93 -6.47
N MET A 237 17.75 10.13 -7.51
CA MET A 237 17.30 8.74 -7.36
C MET A 237 18.49 7.79 -7.26
N ASP A 238 18.37 6.73 -6.46
CA ASP A 238 19.43 5.71 -6.29
C ASP A 238 19.02 4.32 -6.78
N GLY A 239 17.75 4.13 -7.16
CA GLY A 239 17.25 2.93 -7.81
C GLY A 239 16.44 3.27 -9.06
N PHE A 240 16.52 2.42 -10.09
CA PHE A 240 15.76 2.54 -11.32
C PHE A 240 15.13 1.20 -11.71
N LEU A 241 13.80 1.19 -11.87
CA LEU A 241 13.05 0.05 -12.39
C LEU A 241 12.77 0.26 -13.86
N MET A 242 13.32 -0.59 -14.73
CA MET A 242 12.96 -0.62 -16.15
C MET A 242 11.81 -1.60 -16.38
N LEU A 243 10.70 -1.08 -16.90
CA LEU A 243 9.47 -1.83 -17.09
C LEU A 243 8.77 -1.44 -18.39
N ALA A 244 7.95 -2.32 -18.94
CA ALA A 244 7.19 -2.10 -20.16
C ALA A 244 5.79 -2.65 -19.98
N GLN A 245 4.78 -1.93 -20.45
CA GLN A 245 3.41 -2.46 -20.46
C GLN A 245 3.14 -3.29 -21.72
N TYR A 246 3.70 -2.85 -22.86
CA TYR A 246 3.45 -3.46 -24.18
C TYR A 246 4.74 -3.79 -24.91
N SER A 247 4.63 -4.76 -25.82
CA SER A 247 5.74 -5.25 -26.62
C SER A 247 6.37 -4.17 -27.51
N PRO A 248 7.72 -4.06 -27.56
CA PRO A 248 8.39 -3.16 -28.49
C PRO A 248 8.23 -3.61 -29.96
N LEU A 249 7.69 -4.79 -30.21
CA LEU A 249 7.29 -5.25 -31.56
C LEU A 249 6.02 -4.55 -32.08
N LEU A 250 5.38 -3.69 -31.27
CA LEU A 250 4.19 -2.91 -31.62
C LEU A 250 2.97 -3.75 -32.06
N ASN A 251 2.96 -5.04 -31.71
CA ASN A 251 1.85 -5.95 -31.99
C ASN A 251 0.67 -5.78 -31.01
N GLY A 252 0.85 -4.98 -29.95
CA GLY A 252 -0.15 -4.70 -28.92
C GLY A 252 -0.30 -5.80 -27.87
N ARG A 253 0.64 -6.75 -27.81
CA ARG A 253 0.71 -7.72 -26.72
C ARG A 253 1.21 -7.07 -25.43
N THR A 254 0.75 -7.58 -24.30
CA THR A 254 1.01 -7.03 -22.97
C THR A 254 1.92 -7.94 -22.13
N TYR A 255 2.61 -7.33 -21.18
CA TYR A 255 3.49 -8.04 -20.24
C TYR A 255 2.87 -8.30 -18.86
N GLY A 256 1.68 -7.74 -18.58
CA GLY A 256 0.91 -7.96 -17.35
C GLY A 256 -0.42 -8.63 -17.64
N LEU A 257 -0.91 -9.44 -16.70
CA LEU A 257 -2.19 -10.17 -16.84
C LEU A 257 -3.42 -9.26 -16.66
N ASP A 258 -3.22 -8.09 -16.09
CA ASP A 258 -4.21 -7.06 -15.77
C ASP A 258 -4.21 -5.89 -16.77
N LEU A 259 -3.44 -6.01 -17.85
CA LEU A 259 -3.38 -5.04 -18.94
C LEU A 259 -4.29 -5.43 -20.11
N SER A 260 -4.81 -4.42 -20.81
CA SER A 260 -5.63 -4.64 -22.01
C SER A 260 -4.78 -5.04 -23.21
N GLY A 261 -5.00 -6.24 -23.75
CA GLY A 261 -4.34 -6.72 -24.98
C GLY A 261 -4.11 -8.22 -24.94
N GLU A 262 -3.50 -8.76 -25.99
CA GLU A 262 -3.13 -10.18 -26.04
C GLU A 262 -1.92 -10.46 -25.15
N SER A 263 -1.84 -11.65 -24.56
CA SER A 263 -0.66 -12.03 -23.77
C SER A 263 0.60 -12.16 -24.64
N SER A 264 1.71 -11.61 -24.13
CA SER A 264 3.04 -11.72 -24.75
C SER A 264 3.54 -13.16 -24.87
N ARG A 265 4.40 -13.39 -25.86
CA ARG A 265 5.07 -14.66 -26.17
C ARG A 265 6.59 -14.51 -26.10
N GLN A 266 7.33 -15.60 -26.29
CA GLN A 266 8.80 -15.58 -26.17
C GLN A 266 9.44 -14.49 -27.03
N GLU A 267 9.00 -14.30 -28.26
CA GLU A 267 9.54 -13.27 -29.16
C GLU A 267 9.35 -11.85 -28.61
N ASP A 268 8.25 -11.60 -27.90
CA ASP A 268 8.00 -10.32 -27.24
C ASP A 268 8.93 -10.13 -26.04
N TRP A 269 9.22 -11.20 -25.30
CA TRP A 269 10.08 -11.15 -24.11
C TRP A 269 11.53 -10.92 -24.51
N GLU A 270 12.00 -11.64 -25.54
CA GLU A 270 13.33 -11.43 -26.12
C GLU A 270 13.48 -10.01 -26.66
N ALA A 271 12.48 -9.49 -27.37
CA ALA A 271 12.51 -8.11 -27.85
C ALA A 271 12.57 -7.07 -26.72
N LEU A 272 11.88 -7.31 -25.59
CA LEU A 272 12.01 -6.46 -24.40
C LEU A 272 13.41 -6.54 -23.78
N PHE A 273 13.98 -7.74 -23.72
CA PHE A 273 15.33 -7.90 -23.17
C PHE A 273 16.34 -7.14 -24.02
N GLU A 274 16.27 -7.25 -25.35
CA GLU A 274 17.11 -6.44 -26.23
C GLU A 274 16.86 -4.94 -26.05
N GLU A 275 15.61 -4.53 -25.82
CA GLU A 275 15.28 -3.13 -25.55
C GLU A 275 15.97 -2.61 -24.27
N TYR A 276 16.01 -3.39 -23.18
CA TYR A 276 16.72 -2.98 -21.96
C TYR A 276 18.21 -2.67 -22.21
N PHE A 277 18.87 -3.48 -23.03
CA PHE A 277 20.30 -3.39 -23.33
C PHE A 277 20.62 -2.64 -24.63
N SER A 278 19.62 -1.96 -25.22
CA SER A 278 19.77 -1.26 -26.49
C SER A 278 20.92 -0.24 -26.43
N PRO A 279 21.83 -0.21 -27.42
CA PRO A 279 22.92 0.76 -27.48
C PRO A 279 22.42 2.19 -27.37
N GLU A 280 23.19 3.04 -26.67
CA GLU A 280 22.94 4.49 -26.51
C GLU A 280 21.61 4.87 -25.83
N SER A 281 20.84 3.89 -25.36
CA SER A 281 19.55 4.10 -24.72
C SER A 281 19.37 3.22 -23.48
N ASN A 282 18.30 3.46 -22.73
CA ASN A 282 17.90 2.68 -21.56
C ASN A 282 19.07 2.42 -20.60
N LEU A 283 19.52 1.17 -20.40
CA LEU A 283 20.62 0.88 -19.46
C LEU A 283 21.94 1.52 -19.87
N SER A 284 22.24 1.55 -21.18
CA SER A 284 23.45 2.22 -21.68
C SER A 284 23.41 3.73 -21.41
N ALA A 285 22.25 4.36 -21.62
CA ALA A 285 22.08 5.77 -21.32
C ALA A 285 22.12 6.06 -19.81
N LEU A 286 21.60 5.15 -18.99
CA LEU A 286 21.64 5.26 -17.54
C LEU A 286 23.08 5.15 -17.00
N ASP A 287 23.87 4.18 -17.49
CA ASP A 287 25.28 4.05 -17.13
C ASP A 287 26.07 5.33 -17.48
N TYR A 288 25.82 5.88 -18.67
CA TYR A 288 26.40 7.16 -19.10
C TYR A 288 25.99 8.34 -18.19
N SER A 289 24.69 8.51 -17.92
CA SER A 289 24.20 9.61 -17.08
C SER A 289 24.73 9.54 -15.65
N VAL A 290 24.91 8.34 -15.10
CA VAL A 290 25.53 8.15 -13.78
C VAL A 290 27.02 8.49 -13.84
N ASN A 291 27.74 8.10 -14.90
CA ASN A 291 29.13 8.49 -15.08
C ASN A 291 29.30 10.01 -15.15
N GLU A 292 28.47 10.70 -15.92
CA GLU A 292 28.46 12.17 -16.02
C GLU A 292 28.26 12.81 -14.63
N ALA A 293 27.23 12.37 -13.89
CA ALA A 293 26.96 12.87 -12.54
C ALA A 293 28.13 12.63 -11.57
N LYS A 294 28.80 11.48 -11.66
CA LYS A 294 29.96 11.14 -10.81
C LYS A 294 31.17 12.02 -11.07
N GLN A 295 31.39 12.41 -12.32
CA GLN A 295 32.48 13.31 -12.70
C GLN A 295 32.23 14.70 -12.12
N ASP A 296 31.02 15.24 -12.30
CA ASP A 296 30.63 16.56 -11.76
C ASP A 296 30.67 16.59 -10.21
N LEU A 297 30.24 15.51 -9.55
CA LEU A 297 30.18 15.41 -8.09
C LEU A 297 31.44 14.83 -7.42
N THR A 298 32.48 14.50 -8.20
CA THR A 298 33.72 13.88 -7.69
C THR A 298 33.47 12.60 -6.86
N ALA A 299 32.49 11.78 -7.25
CA ALA A 299 32.03 10.60 -6.52
C ALA A 299 32.34 9.29 -7.28
N SER A 300 33.63 8.99 -7.47
CA SER A 300 34.12 7.94 -8.38
C SER A 300 33.60 6.52 -8.11
N THR A 301 33.23 6.21 -6.86
CA THR A 301 32.74 4.88 -6.45
C THR A 301 31.22 4.73 -6.47
N TYR A 302 30.47 5.83 -6.71
CA TYR A 302 29.01 5.77 -6.69
C TYR A 302 28.46 4.87 -7.80
N ARG A 303 27.42 4.10 -7.47
CA ARG A 303 26.68 3.22 -8.39
C ARG A 303 25.20 3.26 -8.03
N VAL A 304 24.35 3.24 -9.05
CA VAL A 304 22.89 3.16 -8.90
C VAL A 304 22.43 1.73 -9.06
N LYS A 305 21.29 1.42 -8.47
CA LYS A 305 20.71 0.08 -8.45
C LYS A 305 19.68 -0.03 -9.56
N VAL A 306 19.62 -1.19 -10.20
CA VAL A 306 18.72 -1.49 -11.29
C VAL A 306 17.84 -2.67 -10.90
N VAL A 307 16.55 -2.52 -11.19
CA VAL A 307 15.56 -3.59 -11.13
C VAL A 307 15.01 -3.76 -12.55
N LEU A 308 14.96 -4.99 -13.05
CA LEU A 308 14.40 -5.30 -14.37
C LEU A 308 13.05 -5.98 -14.20
N MET A 309 12.02 -5.50 -14.91
CA MET A 309 10.73 -6.17 -14.94
C MET A 309 10.81 -7.49 -15.70
N LEU A 310 10.12 -8.49 -15.19
CA LEU A 310 9.83 -9.73 -15.88
C LEU A 310 8.36 -9.79 -16.26
N PRO A 311 8.03 -10.05 -17.53
CA PRO A 311 6.65 -10.25 -17.95
C PRO A 311 6.00 -11.38 -17.17
N THR A 312 4.72 -11.24 -16.84
CA THR A 312 3.99 -12.30 -16.16
C THR A 312 3.48 -13.34 -17.18
N PRO A 313 3.88 -14.61 -17.06
CA PRO A 313 3.49 -15.65 -18.02
C PRO A 313 2.01 -16.02 -17.88
N SER A 314 1.24 -15.77 -18.95
CA SER A 314 -0.21 -15.99 -18.96
C SER A 314 -0.58 -17.45 -19.20
N TYR A 315 -1.47 -17.99 -18.36
CA TYR A 315 -2.01 -19.34 -18.51
C TYR A 315 -2.84 -19.55 -19.80
N GLN A 316 -3.17 -18.47 -20.51
CA GLN A 316 -3.96 -18.52 -21.74
C GLN A 316 -3.12 -18.86 -22.98
N VAL A 317 -1.79 -18.74 -22.91
CA VAL A 317 -0.88 -18.96 -24.04
C VAL A 317 -0.57 -20.46 -24.18
N ARG A 318 -0.95 -21.06 -25.31
CA ARG A 318 -0.74 -22.50 -25.59
C ARG A 318 0.50 -22.82 -26.44
N ASN A 319 1.08 -21.81 -27.08
CA ASN A 319 2.30 -21.93 -27.88
C ASN A 319 3.14 -20.66 -27.65
N TRP A 320 3.85 -20.62 -26.53
CA TRP A 320 4.60 -19.44 -26.07
C TRP A 320 5.93 -19.28 -26.81
N ASP A 321 6.59 -20.37 -27.17
CA ASP A 321 7.91 -20.39 -27.84
C ASP A 321 7.82 -20.56 -29.37
N GLY A 322 6.61 -20.64 -29.92
CA GLY A 322 6.39 -20.98 -31.33
C GLY A 322 6.62 -22.46 -31.65
N LYS A 323 7.08 -23.28 -30.69
CA LYS A 323 7.42 -24.71 -30.85
C LYS A 323 6.51 -25.66 -30.06
N GLY A 324 5.48 -25.12 -29.40
CA GLY A 324 4.45 -25.89 -28.72
C GLY A 324 4.46 -25.82 -27.20
N LEU A 325 5.34 -25.01 -26.57
CA LEU A 325 5.35 -24.85 -25.12
C LEU A 325 4.08 -24.12 -24.65
N SER A 326 3.23 -24.84 -23.90
CA SER A 326 1.99 -24.30 -23.33
C SER A 326 2.19 -23.79 -21.90
N LEU A 327 1.64 -22.62 -21.58
CA LEU A 327 1.72 -21.98 -20.25
C LEU A 327 0.53 -22.26 -19.34
N VAL A 328 -0.40 -23.13 -19.75
CA VAL A 328 -1.54 -23.53 -18.90
C VAL A 328 -1.04 -24.09 -17.55
N SER A 329 0.02 -24.91 -17.59
CA SER A 329 0.63 -25.48 -16.38
C SER A 329 1.40 -24.42 -15.58
N PRO A 330 1.17 -24.30 -14.26
CA PRO A 330 2.01 -23.49 -13.37
C PRO A 330 3.50 -23.81 -13.47
N LYS A 331 3.86 -25.10 -13.60
CA LYS A 331 5.26 -25.52 -13.73
C LYS A 331 5.94 -24.85 -14.91
N ASN A 332 5.30 -24.84 -16.08
CA ASN A 332 5.86 -24.23 -17.29
C ASN A 332 6.01 -22.71 -17.13
N ARG A 333 5.06 -22.06 -16.44
CA ARG A 333 5.15 -20.63 -16.11
C ARG A 333 6.34 -20.31 -15.20
N ILE A 334 6.59 -21.14 -14.20
CA ILE A 334 7.74 -21.03 -13.29
C ILE A 334 9.06 -21.28 -14.05
N ASP A 335 9.09 -22.28 -14.94
CA ASP A 335 10.27 -22.59 -15.76
C ASP A 335 10.58 -21.44 -16.74
N VAL A 336 9.56 -20.78 -17.31
CA VAL A 336 9.72 -19.58 -18.14
C VAL A 336 10.30 -18.41 -17.35
N PHE A 337 9.87 -18.19 -16.10
CA PHE A 337 10.52 -17.17 -15.25
C PHE A 337 11.99 -17.49 -14.99
N ARG A 338 12.32 -18.76 -14.71
CA ARG A 338 13.70 -19.19 -14.51
C ARG A 338 14.56 -18.92 -15.75
N TRP A 339 14.06 -19.26 -16.94
CA TRP A 339 14.72 -18.95 -18.21
C TRP A 339 14.92 -17.44 -18.38
N ALA A 340 13.89 -16.64 -18.13
CA ALA A 340 13.93 -15.18 -18.29
C ALA A 340 14.95 -14.51 -17.35
N MET A 341 14.99 -14.93 -16.08
CA MET A 341 16.00 -14.47 -15.12
C MET A 341 17.41 -14.79 -15.60
N GLN A 342 17.67 -16.04 -16.01
CA GLN A 342 18.98 -16.44 -16.52
C GLN A 342 19.38 -15.63 -17.77
N ALA A 343 18.46 -15.46 -18.71
CA ALA A 343 18.69 -14.70 -19.94
C ALA A 343 19.05 -13.22 -19.69
N LEU A 344 18.42 -12.58 -18.69
CA LEU A 344 18.75 -11.22 -18.28
C LEU A 344 20.06 -11.14 -17.51
N ILE A 345 20.35 -12.11 -16.64
CA ILE A 345 21.61 -12.18 -15.89
C ILE A 345 22.80 -12.32 -16.84
N ASP A 346 22.68 -13.16 -17.87
CA ASP A 346 23.75 -13.36 -18.84
C ASP A 346 24.00 -12.11 -19.68
N ARG A 347 22.93 -11.45 -20.16
CA ARG A 347 23.02 -10.14 -20.82
C ARG A 347 23.66 -9.08 -19.92
N TRP A 348 23.28 -9.05 -18.64
CA TRP A 348 23.86 -8.14 -17.66
C TRP A 348 25.38 -8.33 -17.50
N LYS A 349 25.83 -9.58 -17.36
CA LYS A 349 27.26 -9.90 -17.26
C LYS A 349 28.02 -9.51 -18.52
N GLN A 350 27.42 -9.70 -19.69
CA GLN A 350 28.02 -9.34 -20.98
C GLN A 350 28.13 -7.83 -21.18
N ALA A 351 27.13 -7.07 -20.72
CA ALA A 351 27.07 -5.61 -20.86
C ALA A 351 28.15 -4.87 -20.05
N LYS A 352 28.67 -5.47 -18.98
CA LYS A 352 29.80 -4.93 -18.18
C LYS A 352 29.61 -3.47 -17.72
N PHE A 353 28.40 -3.12 -17.29
CA PHE A 353 28.09 -1.78 -16.79
C PHE A 353 28.98 -1.37 -15.60
N LYS A 354 29.57 -0.17 -15.68
CA LYS A 354 30.57 0.34 -14.73
C LYS A 354 29.94 1.17 -13.61
N ASN A 355 28.68 1.56 -13.76
CA ASN A 355 28.00 2.49 -12.86
C ASN A 355 26.67 1.96 -12.32
N LEU A 356 26.27 0.74 -12.72
CA LEU A 356 24.98 0.14 -12.41
C LEU A 356 25.12 -1.21 -11.68
N ASP A 357 24.26 -1.47 -10.69
CA ASP A 357 24.16 -2.77 -10.01
C ASP A 357 22.78 -3.37 -10.22
N LEU A 358 22.69 -4.56 -10.84
CA LEU A 358 21.43 -5.30 -10.90
C LEU A 358 21.16 -5.90 -9.52
N VAL A 359 20.07 -5.49 -8.89
CA VAL A 359 19.73 -5.92 -7.52
C VAL A 359 18.48 -6.78 -7.45
N GLY A 360 17.64 -6.79 -8.50
CA GLY A 360 16.37 -7.48 -8.44
C GLY A 360 15.59 -7.58 -9.73
N PHE A 361 14.48 -8.33 -9.62
CA PHE A 361 13.46 -8.45 -10.65
C PHE A 361 12.11 -8.00 -10.14
N TYR A 362 11.34 -7.34 -11.01
CA TYR A 362 10.00 -6.85 -10.73
C TYR A 362 8.94 -7.72 -11.39
N TYR A 363 7.93 -8.12 -10.62
CA TYR A 363 6.78 -8.88 -11.11
C TYR A 363 5.76 -7.94 -11.75
N MET A 364 5.50 -8.09 -13.05
CA MET A 364 4.74 -7.09 -13.81
C MET A 364 3.27 -6.90 -13.40
N THR A 365 2.58 -7.98 -13.04
CA THR A 365 1.14 -7.93 -12.74
C THR A 365 0.90 -7.35 -11.35
N GLU A 366 0.02 -6.36 -11.24
CA GLU A 366 -0.26 -5.65 -9.98
C GLU A 366 -1.42 -6.30 -9.20
N GLN A 367 -2.23 -7.14 -9.86
CA GLN A 367 -3.23 -7.97 -9.20
C GLN A 367 -2.58 -9.18 -8.52
N GLY A 368 -2.81 -9.33 -7.22
CA GLY A 368 -2.46 -10.54 -6.49
C GLY A 368 -3.52 -11.63 -6.68
N VAL A 369 -3.14 -12.87 -6.39
CA VAL A 369 -4.04 -14.03 -6.30
C VAL A 369 -3.52 -14.93 -5.19
N TRP A 370 -4.37 -15.20 -4.20
CA TRP A 370 -4.03 -15.99 -3.00
C TRP A 370 -3.35 -17.33 -3.27
N ASP A 371 -3.91 -18.11 -4.19
CA ASP A 371 -3.48 -19.48 -4.48
C ASP A 371 -2.88 -19.57 -5.88
N ASP A 372 -2.16 -18.52 -6.31
CA ASP A 372 -1.39 -18.59 -7.55
C ASP A 372 0.03 -19.12 -7.28
N PRO A 373 0.32 -20.39 -7.60
CA PRO A 373 1.65 -20.98 -7.41
C PRO A 373 2.76 -20.21 -8.15
N VAL A 374 2.42 -19.47 -9.21
CA VAL A 374 3.39 -18.67 -9.96
C VAL A 374 3.82 -17.43 -9.17
N LEU A 375 2.86 -16.74 -8.54
CA LEU A 375 3.12 -15.61 -7.63
C LEU A 375 3.98 -16.05 -6.43
N HIS A 376 3.63 -17.19 -5.82
CA HIS A 376 4.35 -17.75 -4.66
C HIS A 376 5.79 -18.19 -4.99
N ALA A 377 6.02 -18.70 -6.20
CA ALA A 377 7.34 -19.17 -6.62
C ALA A 377 8.30 -18.01 -6.95
N PHE A 378 7.80 -16.88 -7.45
CA PHE A 378 8.62 -15.77 -7.93
C PHE A 378 9.67 -15.25 -6.92
N PRO A 379 9.32 -14.92 -5.65
CA PRO A 379 10.33 -14.44 -4.70
C PRO A 379 11.38 -15.50 -4.34
N GLN A 380 11.00 -16.78 -4.34
CA GLN A 380 11.93 -17.88 -4.12
C GLN A 380 12.92 -18.01 -5.28
N LEU A 381 12.45 -17.87 -6.53
CA LEU A 381 13.30 -17.86 -7.71
C LEU A 381 14.31 -16.70 -7.67
N CYS A 382 13.86 -15.48 -7.37
CA CYS A 382 14.77 -14.33 -7.23
C CYS A 382 15.89 -14.63 -6.22
N ARG A 383 15.53 -15.17 -5.04
CA ARG A 383 16.51 -15.55 -4.01
C ARG A 383 17.48 -16.65 -4.48
N GLN A 384 17.01 -17.66 -5.23
CA GLN A 384 17.86 -18.71 -5.80
C GLN A 384 18.92 -18.15 -6.74
N PHE A 385 18.59 -17.09 -7.49
CA PHE A 385 19.56 -16.39 -8.35
C PHE A 385 20.38 -15.31 -7.62
N GLY A 386 20.16 -15.10 -6.32
CA GLY A 386 20.87 -14.09 -5.51
C GLY A 386 20.32 -12.67 -5.60
N TYR A 387 19.11 -12.49 -6.15
CA TYR A 387 18.47 -11.20 -6.39
C TYR A 387 17.27 -10.96 -5.47
N ARG A 388 16.77 -9.72 -5.43
CA ARG A 388 15.54 -9.33 -4.71
C ARG A 388 14.32 -9.36 -5.61
N SER A 389 13.18 -9.61 -5.01
CA SER A 389 11.86 -9.60 -5.65
C SER A 389 11.12 -8.31 -5.34
N PHE A 390 10.63 -7.64 -6.38
CA PHE A 390 9.92 -6.37 -6.30
C PHE A 390 8.48 -6.49 -6.82
N ALA A 391 7.55 -5.78 -6.19
CA ALA A 391 6.16 -5.65 -6.64
C ALA A 391 5.55 -4.31 -6.22
N ILE A 392 4.64 -3.76 -7.03
CA ILE A 392 3.91 -2.52 -6.74
C ILE A 392 2.41 -2.78 -6.98
N PRO A 393 1.70 -3.38 -6.02
CA PRO A 393 0.26 -3.55 -6.16
C PRO A 393 -0.45 -2.20 -5.96
N GLY A 394 -1.55 -1.99 -6.70
CA GLY A 394 -2.48 -0.90 -6.46
C GLY A 394 -3.33 -1.10 -5.20
N ILE A 395 -3.76 0.00 -4.56
CA ILE A 395 -4.71 -0.05 -3.44
C ILE A 395 -6.10 -0.59 -3.86
N THR A 396 -6.35 -0.68 -5.15
CA THR A 396 -7.56 -1.32 -5.71
C THR A 396 -7.30 -2.74 -6.19
N SER A 397 -6.05 -3.22 -6.15
CA SER A 397 -5.71 -4.57 -6.54
C SER A 397 -6.32 -5.60 -5.59
N SER A 398 -6.76 -6.71 -6.17
CA SER A 398 -7.13 -7.89 -5.41
C SER A 398 -5.89 -8.44 -4.73
N TRP A 399 -6.01 -8.88 -3.48
CA TRP A 399 -4.94 -9.58 -2.75
C TRP A 399 -3.61 -8.79 -2.71
N MET A 400 -3.70 -7.47 -2.55
CA MET A 400 -2.52 -6.59 -2.59
C MET A 400 -1.48 -6.94 -1.50
N THR A 401 -1.90 -7.46 -0.35
CA THR A 401 -0.97 -7.84 0.72
C THR A 401 -0.35 -9.21 0.50
N GLU A 402 -0.86 -9.98 -0.46
CA GLU A 402 -0.35 -11.31 -0.78
C GLU A 402 1.10 -11.27 -1.25
N PHE A 403 1.48 -10.26 -2.03
CA PHE A 403 2.88 -10.04 -2.41
C PHE A 403 3.81 -10.05 -1.18
N THR A 404 3.41 -9.41 -0.08
CA THR A 404 4.19 -9.45 1.17
C THR A 404 4.10 -10.83 1.84
N ARG A 405 2.90 -11.41 1.93
CA ARG A 405 2.66 -12.70 2.61
C ARG A 405 3.46 -13.85 1.99
N VAL A 406 3.57 -13.89 0.67
CA VAL A 406 4.35 -14.90 -0.07
C VAL A 406 5.86 -14.64 -0.05
N GLY A 407 6.27 -13.54 0.58
CA GLY A 407 7.67 -13.24 0.87
C GLY A 407 8.42 -12.53 -0.26
N PHE A 408 7.76 -11.64 -1.00
CA PHE A 408 8.49 -10.64 -1.79
C PHE A 408 9.37 -9.78 -0.88
N ASP A 409 10.57 -9.43 -1.36
CA ASP A 409 11.54 -8.68 -0.56
C ASP A 409 11.18 -7.19 -0.48
N CYS A 410 10.69 -6.61 -1.59
CA CYS A 410 10.45 -5.18 -1.69
C CYS A 410 9.08 -4.88 -2.34
N VAL A 411 8.06 -4.74 -1.52
CA VAL A 411 6.70 -4.37 -1.96
C VAL A 411 6.44 -2.89 -1.66
N SER A 412 5.89 -2.16 -2.62
CA SER A 412 5.49 -0.75 -2.44
C SER A 412 4.05 -0.55 -2.87
N LEU A 413 3.19 -0.05 -1.99
CA LEU A 413 1.77 0.10 -2.29
C LEU A 413 1.52 1.36 -3.11
N GLN A 414 0.81 1.23 -4.24
CA GLN A 414 0.35 2.36 -5.07
C GLN A 414 -0.99 2.91 -4.55
N PRO A 415 -1.06 4.17 -4.06
CA PRO A 415 -2.29 4.73 -3.49
C PRO A 415 -3.37 5.09 -4.51
N SER A 416 -3.03 5.26 -5.79
CA SER A 416 -3.93 5.73 -6.86
C SER A 416 -4.52 7.14 -6.65
N HIS A 417 -3.99 7.94 -5.70
CA HIS A 417 -4.48 9.30 -5.40
C HIS A 417 -4.23 10.28 -6.54
N ALA A 418 -3.18 10.07 -7.33
CA ALA A 418 -2.90 10.90 -8.50
C ALA A 418 -3.99 10.80 -9.58
N PHE A 419 -4.63 9.63 -9.72
CA PHE A 419 -5.52 9.29 -10.85
C PHE A 419 -7.00 9.19 -10.46
N ALA A 420 -7.30 8.85 -9.21
CA ALA A 420 -8.67 8.73 -8.73
C ALA A 420 -9.20 10.08 -8.20
N TRP A 421 -10.19 10.64 -8.88
CA TRP A 421 -11.02 11.72 -8.33
C TRP A 421 -12.40 11.16 -7.97
N ASN A 422 -12.73 11.17 -6.69
CA ASN A 422 -14.08 10.84 -6.25
C ASN A 422 -14.61 12.00 -5.40
N LEU A 423 -15.62 12.71 -5.92
CA LEU A 423 -16.29 13.83 -5.24
C LEU A 423 -16.90 13.45 -3.89
N PHE A 424 -17.13 12.15 -3.65
CA PHE A 424 -17.71 11.63 -2.41
C PHE A 424 -16.68 11.17 -1.38
N ARG A 425 -15.36 11.33 -1.67
CA ARG A 425 -14.30 10.99 -0.72
C ARG A 425 -13.58 12.25 -0.25
N PRO A 426 -13.25 12.37 1.05
CA PRO A 426 -12.41 13.45 1.55
C PRO A 426 -11.07 13.52 0.79
N ALA A 427 -10.49 14.71 0.71
CA ALA A 427 -9.14 14.89 0.19
C ALA A 427 -8.16 13.94 0.93
N ARG A 428 -7.20 13.38 0.19
CA ARG A 428 -6.15 12.49 0.71
C ARG A 428 -6.67 11.18 1.32
N TYR A 429 -7.93 10.84 1.09
CA TYR A 429 -8.53 9.61 1.61
C TYR A 429 -7.68 8.40 1.25
N LEU A 430 -7.38 8.19 -0.03
CA LEU A 430 -6.58 7.04 -0.49
C LEU A 430 -5.17 6.99 0.11
N LEU A 431 -4.50 8.15 0.23
CA LEU A 431 -3.20 8.25 0.89
C LEU A 431 -3.26 7.80 2.35
N LYS A 432 -4.31 8.20 3.08
CA LYS A 432 -4.52 7.76 4.48
C LYS A 432 -4.55 6.23 4.57
N TYR A 433 -5.28 5.56 3.67
CA TYR A 433 -5.34 4.09 3.65
C TYR A 433 -4.04 3.46 3.23
N ALA A 434 -3.44 3.93 2.14
CA ALA A 434 -2.20 3.37 1.64
C ALA A 434 -1.10 3.42 2.70
N GLY A 435 -0.92 4.57 3.37
CA GLY A 435 0.04 4.70 4.46
C GLY A 435 -0.25 3.72 5.61
N ARG A 436 -1.53 3.54 5.97
CA ARG A 436 -1.89 2.57 7.02
C ARG A 436 -1.57 1.14 6.61
N ILE A 437 -2.01 0.70 5.43
CA ILE A 437 -1.79 -0.66 4.92
C ILE A 437 -0.31 -0.93 4.78
N ALA A 438 0.44 -0.02 4.18
CA ALA A 438 1.88 -0.18 4.01
C ALA A 438 2.59 -0.35 5.34
N ARG A 439 2.16 0.37 6.38
CA ARG A 439 2.69 0.21 7.74
C ARG A 439 2.37 -1.16 8.35
N GLU A 440 1.13 -1.64 8.17
CA GLU A 440 0.67 -2.93 8.70
C GLU A 440 1.39 -4.11 8.04
N TYR A 441 1.83 -3.96 6.78
CA TYR A 441 2.43 -5.03 5.99
C TYR A 441 3.89 -4.81 5.63
N GLY A 442 4.61 -3.86 6.23
CA GLY A 442 6.05 -3.73 5.94
C GLY A 442 6.35 -3.24 4.52
N MET A 443 5.44 -2.52 3.88
CA MET A 443 5.59 -2.05 2.50
C MET A 443 6.15 -0.62 2.43
N GLY A 444 6.71 -0.29 1.28
CA GLY A 444 6.94 1.09 0.86
C GLY A 444 5.68 1.74 0.30
N ILE A 445 5.82 2.98 -0.17
CA ILE A 445 4.74 3.74 -0.82
C ILE A 445 5.21 4.22 -2.20
N GLU A 446 4.37 4.07 -3.21
CA GLU A 446 4.57 4.74 -4.49
C GLU A 446 4.10 6.20 -4.41
N VAL A 447 4.93 7.11 -4.87
CA VAL A 447 4.64 8.53 -5.08
C VAL A 447 4.29 8.73 -6.55
N GLU A 448 3.01 8.97 -6.82
CA GLU A 448 2.50 9.09 -8.19
C GLU A 448 2.45 10.55 -8.63
N LEU A 449 3.17 10.89 -9.72
CA LEU A 449 3.03 12.18 -10.37
C LEU A 449 1.85 12.11 -11.36
N PRO A 450 0.83 12.98 -11.25
CA PRO A 450 -0.27 13.01 -12.21
C PRO A 450 0.20 13.57 -13.56
N TYR A 451 -0.43 13.16 -14.66
CA TYR A 451 -0.04 13.61 -16.02
C TYR A 451 -0.04 15.14 -16.20
N GLU A 452 -0.88 15.84 -15.46
CA GLU A 452 -0.99 17.31 -15.47
C GLU A 452 -0.20 17.97 -14.33
N VAL A 453 0.97 17.42 -13.97
CA VAL A 453 1.78 17.88 -12.83
C VAL A 453 2.14 19.37 -12.87
N GLU A 454 2.18 19.99 -14.06
CA GLU A 454 2.42 21.44 -14.22
C GLU A 454 1.18 22.31 -14.04
N LYS A 455 0.00 21.73 -13.82
CA LYS A 455 -1.21 22.49 -13.45
C LYS A 455 -1.34 22.58 -11.92
N PRO A 456 -1.96 23.64 -11.37
CA PRO A 456 -2.15 23.78 -9.92
C PRO A 456 -2.76 22.54 -9.24
N GLY A 457 -3.79 21.94 -9.84
CA GLY A 457 -4.42 20.72 -9.31
C GLY A 457 -3.49 19.51 -9.32
N GLY A 458 -2.72 19.32 -10.39
CA GLY A 458 -1.72 18.26 -10.48
C GLY A 458 -0.60 18.42 -9.46
N ARG A 459 -0.06 19.64 -9.30
CA ARG A 459 0.92 19.95 -8.25
C ARG A 459 0.37 19.66 -6.85
N GLN A 460 -0.86 20.08 -6.58
CA GLN A 460 -1.48 19.88 -5.27
C GLN A 460 -1.58 18.40 -4.91
N LYS A 461 -1.90 17.54 -5.88
CA LYS A 461 -1.89 16.08 -5.66
C LYS A 461 -0.52 15.58 -5.20
N VAL A 462 0.59 16.04 -5.81
CA VAL A 462 1.93 15.64 -5.37
C VAL A 462 2.25 16.19 -3.97
N TYR A 463 1.90 17.44 -3.68
CA TYR A 463 2.05 17.99 -2.33
C TYR A 463 1.26 17.20 -1.28
N ASP A 464 0.09 16.65 -1.63
CA ASP A 464 -0.65 15.76 -0.73
C ASP A 464 0.17 14.51 -0.35
N TYR A 465 0.93 13.90 -1.27
CA TYR A 465 1.84 12.78 -0.93
C TYR A 465 2.92 13.26 0.05
N LEU A 466 3.57 14.39 -0.24
CA LEU A 466 4.66 14.92 0.61
C LEU A 466 4.17 15.25 2.03
N GLU A 467 2.97 15.79 2.16
CA GLU A 467 2.35 16.09 3.45
C GLU A 467 1.92 14.82 4.18
N MET A 468 1.27 13.88 3.48
CA MET A 468 0.83 12.61 4.10
C MET A 468 2.01 11.75 4.53
N ALA A 469 3.14 11.81 3.83
CA ALA A 469 4.38 11.16 4.24
C ALA A 469 4.88 11.64 5.61
N LYS A 470 4.80 12.94 5.85
CA LYS A 470 5.17 13.54 7.14
C LYS A 470 4.14 13.20 8.22
N ILE A 471 2.85 13.28 7.88
CA ILE A 471 1.75 13.01 8.81
C ILE A 471 1.73 11.55 9.27
N GLN A 472 1.97 10.61 8.37
CA GLN A 472 1.87 9.17 8.64
C GLN A 472 3.23 8.50 8.91
N GLY A 473 4.34 9.24 8.85
CA GLY A 473 5.67 8.76 9.22
C GLY A 473 6.41 7.95 8.15
N TRP A 474 5.96 7.92 6.89
CA TRP A 474 6.64 7.18 5.81
C TRP A 474 7.63 8.00 4.99
N ALA A 475 7.85 9.28 5.30
CA ALA A 475 8.81 10.12 4.57
C ALA A 475 10.23 9.51 4.46
N GLY A 476 10.65 8.81 5.52
CA GLY A 476 11.94 8.10 5.59
C GLY A 476 11.94 6.68 5.02
N ALA A 477 10.78 6.13 4.68
CA ALA A 477 10.65 4.78 4.17
C ALA A 477 11.15 4.66 2.71
N PHE A 478 11.28 3.42 2.25
CA PHE A 478 11.46 3.12 0.83
C PHE A 478 10.30 3.72 0.02
N LYS A 479 10.63 4.34 -1.11
CA LYS A 479 9.63 4.96 -1.99
C LYS A 479 9.88 4.56 -3.44
N ALA A 480 8.80 4.20 -4.13
CA ALA A 480 8.78 4.12 -5.59
C ALA A 480 8.21 5.44 -6.15
N TYR A 481 8.66 5.88 -7.33
CA TYR A 481 8.19 7.10 -7.98
C TYR A 481 7.65 6.77 -9.36
N PHE A 482 6.33 6.88 -9.53
CA PHE A 482 5.69 6.85 -10.84
C PHE A 482 5.81 8.25 -11.46
N GLN A 483 6.50 8.32 -12.60
CA GLN A 483 6.73 9.57 -13.33
C GLN A 483 6.19 9.53 -14.77
N SER A 484 5.31 8.57 -15.09
CA SER A 484 4.95 8.28 -16.48
C SER A 484 6.25 8.12 -17.30
N TYR A 485 6.43 8.93 -18.35
CA TYR A 485 7.65 8.93 -19.15
C TYR A 485 8.64 10.04 -18.79
N ASN A 486 8.18 11.27 -18.50
CA ASN A 486 9.05 12.44 -18.35
C ASN A 486 8.60 13.45 -17.27
N LEU A 487 7.68 13.12 -16.37
CA LEU A 487 7.06 14.13 -15.50
C LEU A 487 8.07 14.83 -14.57
N ILE A 488 9.06 14.11 -14.03
CA ILE A 488 10.10 14.72 -13.19
C ILE A 488 11.02 15.63 -14.03
N LYS A 489 11.36 15.22 -15.26
CA LYS A 489 12.10 16.06 -16.21
C LYS A 489 11.34 17.35 -16.52
N THR A 490 10.05 17.22 -16.81
CA THR A 490 9.16 18.36 -17.05
C THR A 490 9.20 19.36 -15.88
N LEU A 491 9.13 18.88 -14.64
CA LEU A 491 9.26 19.76 -13.47
C LEU A 491 10.66 20.39 -13.35
N ALA A 492 11.72 19.63 -13.65
CA ALA A 492 13.09 20.11 -13.58
C ALA A 492 13.36 21.27 -14.56
N GLU A 493 12.81 21.18 -15.77
CA GLU A 493 12.99 22.14 -16.85
C GLU A 493 11.90 23.23 -16.91
N SER A 494 10.90 23.14 -16.03
CA SER A 494 9.74 24.03 -16.09
C SER A 494 10.13 25.48 -15.86
N LYS A 495 9.61 26.37 -16.72
CA LYS A 495 9.68 27.82 -16.53
C LYS A 495 8.63 28.34 -15.56
N ILE A 496 7.68 27.50 -15.13
CA ILE A 496 6.67 27.84 -14.12
C ILE A 496 7.32 27.72 -12.74
N PRO A 497 7.48 28.81 -11.97
CA PRO A 497 8.20 28.79 -10.70
C PRO A 497 7.68 27.74 -9.71
N GLU A 498 6.36 27.52 -9.65
CA GLU A 498 5.73 26.56 -8.74
C GLU A 498 5.98 25.11 -9.15
N ALA A 499 6.09 24.83 -10.45
CA ALA A 499 6.43 23.50 -10.96
C ALA A 499 7.91 23.20 -10.73
N ARG A 500 8.78 24.17 -11.03
CA ARG A 500 10.22 24.08 -10.72
C ARG A 500 10.47 23.90 -9.22
N LYS A 501 9.72 24.62 -8.37
CA LYS A 501 9.76 24.43 -6.91
C LYS A 501 9.36 23.01 -6.51
N LEU A 502 8.37 22.41 -7.17
CA LEU A 502 7.97 21.03 -6.87
C LEU A 502 9.08 20.01 -7.18
N TYR A 503 9.88 20.21 -8.23
CA TYR A 503 11.09 19.39 -8.47
C TYR A 503 12.07 19.45 -7.29
N VAL A 504 12.36 20.66 -6.80
CA VAL A 504 13.23 20.86 -5.63
C VAL A 504 12.66 20.20 -4.38
N GLU A 505 11.34 20.29 -4.16
CA GLU A 505 10.68 19.64 -3.02
C GLU A 505 10.68 18.10 -3.12
N LEU A 506 10.54 17.53 -4.32
CA LEU A 506 10.71 16.10 -4.55
C LEU A 506 12.13 15.63 -4.25
N TYR A 507 13.13 16.40 -4.67
CA TYR A 507 14.53 16.14 -4.32
C TYR A 507 14.75 16.17 -2.80
N ARG A 508 14.34 17.25 -2.13
CA ARG A 508 14.44 17.37 -0.66
C ARG A 508 13.73 16.22 0.06
N PHE A 509 12.58 15.81 -0.45
CA PHE A 509 11.83 14.69 0.08
C PHE A 509 12.58 13.36 -0.06
N SER A 510 13.22 13.11 -1.21
CA SER A 510 14.05 11.92 -1.42
C SER A 510 15.22 11.85 -0.42
N CYS A 511 15.83 12.99 -0.06
CA CYS A 511 16.94 13.04 0.90
C CYS A 511 16.55 12.58 2.31
N LEU A 512 15.28 12.66 2.70
CA LEU A 512 14.84 12.28 4.05
C LEU A 512 15.13 10.81 4.37
N SER A 513 15.01 9.95 3.37
CA SER A 513 15.36 8.53 3.50
C SER A 513 16.86 8.28 3.72
N ARG A 514 17.73 9.12 3.15
CA ARG A 514 19.19 9.00 3.29
C ARG A 514 19.68 9.55 4.64
N ARG A 515 19.03 10.60 5.16
CA ARG A 515 19.39 11.25 6.43
C ARG A 515 18.99 10.44 7.67
N LEU A 516 17.86 9.74 7.62
CA LEU A 516 17.42 8.93 8.76
C LEU A 516 18.38 7.75 9.02
N ASN A 517 19.03 7.19 7.99
CA ASN A 517 20.06 6.18 8.15
C ASN A 517 21.36 6.71 8.78
N GLN A 518 21.67 8.02 8.66
CA GLN A 518 22.79 8.65 9.38
C GLN A 518 22.44 9.00 10.83
N ALA A 519 21.14 9.22 11.13
CA ALA A 519 20.65 9.49 12.48
C ALA A 519 20.41 8.22 13.32
N VAL A 520 20.48 7.01 12.73
CA VAL A 520 20.69 5.76 13.48
C VAL A 520 22.17 5.65 13.88
N ILE A 521 22.71 6.73 14.46
CA ILE A 521 23.68 6.59 15.54
C ILE A 521 22.89 5.83 16.60
N LYS A 522 23.35 4.61 16.96
CA LYS A 522 22.86 3.90 18.15
C LYS A 522 22.58 4.96 19.21
N PRO A 523 21.36 5.11 19.74
CA PRO A 523 21.20 5.98 20.88
C PRO A 523 22.21 5.46 21.89
N SER A 524 23.25 6.24 22.16
CA SER A 524 23.94 6.07 23.42
C SER A 524 22.82 6.17 24.42
N LEU A 525 22.64 5.12 25.22
CA LEU A 525 21.81 5.15 26.41
C LEU A 525 22.43 6.19 27.36
N THR A 526 22.36 7.46 27.00
CA THR A 526 22.51 8.58 27.90
C THR A 526 21.21 8.60 28.67
N SER A 527 21.36 8.37 29.96
CA SER A 527 20.39 8.08 31.01
C SER A 527 19.39 9.22 31.29
N ASP A 528 18.86 9.86 30.25
CA ASP A 528 17.85 10.90 30.40
C ASP A 528 16.48 10.34 29.94
N PRO A 529 15.53 10.09 30.85
CA PRO A 529 14.24 9.46 30.53
C PRO A 529 13.28 10.40 29.78
N TYR A 530 13.72 11.60 29.40
CA TYR A 530 12.91 12.63 28.76
C TYR A 530 13.41 12.93 27.34
N ILE A 531 12.52 12.75 26.35
CA ILE A 531 12.72 13.26 24.99
C ILE A 531 12.13 14.67 24.92
N PHE A 532 12.97 15.68 24.71
CA PHE A 532 12.54 17.06 24.58
C PHE A 532 12.28 17.42 23.12
N TYR A 533 11.04 17.84 22.81
CA TYR A 533 10.66 18.38 21.50
C TYR A 533 10.42 19.89 21.61
N GLN A 534 11.09 20.69 20.77
CA GLN A 534 10.90 22.13 20.66
C GLN A 534 10.53 22.49 19.21
N ALA A 535 9.49 23.29 19.03
CA ALA A 535 9.14 23.86 17.73
C ALA A 535 8.66 25.31 17.88
N GLN A 536 8.86 26.11 16.85
CA GLN A 536 8.25 27.44 16.72
C GLN A 536 6.92 27.32 15.97
N LEU A 537 5.87 27.93 16.51
CA LEU A 537 4.59 28.02 15.81
C LEU A 537 4.74 28.96 14.60
N PRO A 538 4.30 28.56 13.41
CA PRO A 538 4.28 29.44 12.25
C PRO A 538 3.41 30.69 12.53
N SER A 539 3.82 31.85 12.00
CA SER A 539 3.07 33.11 12.12
C SER A 539 1.73 33.11 11.37
N ASP A 540 1.49 32.13 10.51
CA ASP A 540 0.24 31.97 9.77
C ASP A 540 -0.88 31.42 10.67
N LYS A 541 -1.97 32.20 10.79
CA LYS A 541 -3.14 31.91 11.64
C LYS A 541 -3.88 30.62 11.25
N ARG A 542 -3.59 30.00 10.10
CA ARG A 542 -4.29 28.79 9.62
C ARG A 542 -3.73 27.46 10.10
N GLN A 543 -2.55 27.41 10.72
CA GLN A 543 -1.96 26.16 11.22
C GLN A 543 -1.40 26.33 12.64
N ARG A 544 -2.28 26.50 13.63
CA ARG A 544 -1.93 26.44 15.06
C ARG A 544 -1.96 25.01 15.62
N LEU A 545 -1.33 24.05 14.93
CA LEU A 545 -1.29 22.66 15.38
C LEU A 545 0.16 22.21 15.56
N PHE A 546 0.49 21.75 16.76
CA PHE A 546 1.74 21.08 17.07
C PHE A 546 1.50 19.57 17.02
N LYS A 547 2.23 18.85 16.15
CA LYS A 547 2.12 17.39 15.99
C LYS A 547 3.41 16.74 16.46
N ILE A 548 3.31 15.85 17.44
CA ILE A 548 4.40 15.00 17.89
C ILE A 548 4.19 13.62 17.27
N ASN A 549 5.16 13.13 16.50
CA ASN A 549 5.16 11.74 16.05
C ASN A 549 5.93 10.92 17.09
N ILE A 550 5.21 10.00 17.75
CA ILE A 550 5.76 9.10 18.77
C ILE A 550 5.94 7.67 18.25
N GLU A 551 5.65 7.42 16.97
CA GLU A 551 5.75 6.10 16.34
C GLU A 551 7.22 5.65 16.24
N GLY A 552 7.48 4.39 16.59
CA GLY A 552 8.84 3.81 16.66
C GLY A 552 9.43 3.72 18.07
N ASN A 553 8.77 4.29 19.09
CA ASN A 553 9.17 4.13 20.49
C ASN A 553 8.62 2.79 21.05
N PRO A 554 9.47 1.84 21.47
CA PRO A 554 9.01 0.66 22.18
C PRO A 554 8.67 1.05 23.63
N GLY A 555 7.38 1.29 23.93
CA GLY A 555 6.91 1.53 25.29
C GLY A 555 5.78 2.54 25.42
N THR A 556 5.39 2.83 26.66
CA THR A 556 4.41 3.87 26.98
C THR A 556 5.07 5.25 26.89
N VAL A 557 4.52 6.13 26.05
CA VAL A 557 4.94 7.53 25.99
C VAL A 557 4.03 8.35 26.90
N VAL A 558 4.62 9.05 27.86
CA VAL A 558 3.91 9.95 28.77
C VAL A 558 4.30 11.38 28.44
N LEU A 559 3.32 12.21 28.04
CA LEU A 559 3.55 13.65 27.91
C LEU A 559 3.66 14.26 29.31
N SER A 560 4.89 14.46 29.78
CA SER A 560 5.16 14.95 31.13
C SER A 560 4.96 16.46 31.29
N ARG A 561 5.29 17.26 30.26
CA ARG A 561 5.20 18.72 30.30
C ARG A 561 4.99 19.31 28.90
N LEU A 562 4.02 20.22 28.77
CA LEU A 562 3.84 21.07 27.60
C LEU A 562 3.98 22.54 28.04
N GLN A 563 4.95 23.27 27.48
CA GLN A 563 5.17 24.68 27.79
C GLN A 563 5.08 25.53 26.53
N PHE A 564 4.23 26.55 26.58
CA PHE A 564 4.21 27.62 25.58
C PHE A 564 5.13 28.73 26.09
N LYS A 565 6.24 28.98 25.39
CA LYS A 565 7.03 30.20 25.61
C LYS A 565 6.50 31.26 24.65
N SER A 566 5.91 32.31 25.21
CA SER A 566 5.48 33.52 24.51
C SER A 566 6.67 34.36 24.09
#